data_AF-A0A7C6FEX9-F1
#
_entry.id   AF-A0A7C6FEX9-F1
#
_cell.length_a   1.000
_cell.length_b   1.000
_cell.length_c   1.000
_cell.angle_alpha   90.00
_cell.angle_beta   90.00
_cell.angle_gamma   90.00
#
_symmetry.space_group_name_H-M   'P 1'
#
loop_
_entity.id
_entity.type
_entity.pdbx_description
1 polymer ?
#
loop_
_entity_poly.entity_id
_entity_poly.type
_entity_poly.pdbx_seq_one_letter_code
_entity_poly.pdbx_strand_id
1 'polypeptide(L)' 'KLVRSFGPDHKKEFEIAVELQNRVIASALGKSKKEAQQRVAEIALKKLKGEN' A
#
# COMPACT_ATOMS: atom_id res chain seq x y z
N LYS A 1 2.65 -4.80 4.92
CA LYS A 1 4.13 -4.92 4.94
C LYS A 1 4.75 -3.69 4.27
N LEU A 2 5.74 -3.03 4.89
CA LEU A 2 6.52 -1.99 4.20
C LEU A 2 7.44 -2.67 3.19
N VAL A 3 7.32 -2.28 1.93
CA VAL A 3 8.11 -2.81 0.82
C VAL A 3 9.34 -1.94 0.61
N ARG A 4 9.14 -0.62 0.51
CA ARG A 4 10.20 0.32 0.22
C ARG A 4 9.85 1.71 0.72
N SER A 5 10.88 2.51 1.02
CA SER A 5 10.73 3.94 1.27
C SER A 5 11.80 4.67 0.48
N PHE A 6 11.40 5.70 -0.27
CA PHE A 6 12.25 6.37 -1.25
C PHE A 6 11.85 7.83 -1.41
N GLY A 7 12.71 8.62 -2.04
CA GLY A 7 12.49 10.04 -2.27
C GLY A 7 13.28 10.95 -1.31
N PRO A 8 13.45 12.23 -1.68
CA PRO A 8 14.19 13.20 -0.89
C PRO A 8 13.46 13.53 0.42
N ASP A 9 14.14 14.09 1.42
CA ASP A 9 13.59 14.36 2.76
C ASP A 9 12.24 15.10 2.76
N HIS A 10 12.02 15.98 1.78
CA HIS A 10 10.80 16.76 1.64
C HIS A 10 9.69 16.07 0.81
N LYS A 11 9.98 14.94 0.16
CA LYS A 11 9.04 14.12 -0.63
C LYS A 11 9.31 12.63 -0.43
N LYS A 12 9.30 12.19 0.82
CA LYS A 12 9.45 10.78 1.15
C LYS A 12 8.18 10.03 0.79
N GLU A 13 8.31 8.98 0.00
CA GLU A 13 7.25 8.05 -0.36
C GLU A 13 7.47 6.70 0.31
N PHE A 14 6.37 6.09 0.73
CA PHE A 14 6.33 4.79 1.37
C PHE A 14 5.47 3.86 0.56
N GLU A 15 6.05 2.73 0.16
CA GLU A 15 5.37 1.65 -0.53
C GLU A 15 4.97 0.58 0.48
N ILE A 16 3.66 0.37 0.61
CA ILE A 16 3.08 -0.66 1.48
C ILE A 16 2.36 -1.68 0.60
N ALA A 17 2.59 -2.96 0.87
CA ALA A 17 1.85 -4.06 0.28
C ALA A 17 1.01 -4.81 1.31
N VAL A 18 -0.15 -5.29 0.90
CA VAL A 18 -1.00 -6.24 1.63
C VAL A 18 -0.81 -7.61 1.01
N GLU A 19 -0.49 -8.57 1.87
CA GLU A 19 -0.26 -9.97 1.50
C GLU A 19 -1.36 -10.81 2.16
N LEU A 20 -1.96 -11.69 1.38
CA LEU A 20 -2.96 -12.66 1.83
C LEU A 20 -2.57 -14.02 1.26
N GLN A 21 -2.52 -15.05 2.12
CA GLN A 21 -2.10 -16.40 1.75
C GLN A 21 -0.76 -16.43 0.99
N ASN A 22 0.24 -15.69 1.50
CA ASN A 22 1.57 -15.61 0.91
C ASN A 22 1.61 -14.99 -0.51
N ARG A 23 0.54 -14.31 -0.93
CA ARG A 23 0.43 -13.61 -2.20
C ARG A 23 0.14 -12.14 -1.97
N VAL A 24 0.89 -11.25 -2.63
CA VAL A 24 0.61 -9.82 -2.62
C VAL A 24 -0.68 -9.58 -3.39
N ILE A 25 -1.71 -9.10 -2.70
CA ILE A 25 -3.01 -8.81 -3.30
C ILE A 25 -3.13 -7.34 -3.71
N ALA A 26 -2.47 -6.44 -2.97
CA ALA A 26 -2.48 -5.01 -3.26
C ALA A 26 -1.19 -4.34 -2.80
N SER A 27 -0.81 -3.25 -3.48
CA SER A 27 0.27 -2.35 -3.08
C SER A 27 -0.16 -0.90 -3.29
N ALA A 28 0.34 0.01 -2.45
CA ALA A 28 0.09 1.44 -2.59
C ALA A 28 1.27 2.27 -2.11
N LEU A 29 1.42 3.44 -2.73
CA LEU A 29 2.33 4.49 -2.33
C LEU A 29 1.61 5.56 -1.51
N GLY A 30 2.32 6.16 -0.56
CA GLY A 30 1.84 7.31 0.19
C GLY A 30 2.97 8.17 0.72
N LYS A 31 2.68 9.45 0.95
CA LYS A 31 3.63 10.42 1.52
C LYS A 31 4.00 10.13 2.97
N SER A 32 3.22 9.27 3.61
CA SER A 32 3.48 8.75 4.94
C SER A 32 3.10 7.27 4.99
N LYS A 33 3.63 6.55 5.98
CA LYS A 33 3.25 5.16 6.24
C LYS A 33 1.74 5.01 6.44
N LYS A 34 1.10 5.94 7.18
CA LYS A 34 -0.35 5.93 7.41
C LYS A 34 -1.15 6.09 6.12
N GLU A 35 -0.77 7.05 5.28
CA GLU A 35 -1.44 7.29 4.00
C GLU A 35 -1.33 6.06 3.08
N ALA A 36 -0.12 5.49 2.97
CA ALA A 36 0.11 4.30 2.17
C ALA A 36 -0.66 3.07 2.70
N GLN A 37 -0.76 2.93 4.02
CA GLN A 37 -1.55 1.88 4.68
C GLN A 37 -3.05 2.01 4.41
N GLN A 38 -3.60 3.23 4.50
CA GLN A 38 -5.01 3.46 4.24
C GLN A 38 -5.35 3.15 2.78
N ARG A 39 -4.56 3.67 1.83
CA ARG A 39 -4.76 3.40 0.40
C ARG A 39 -4.66 1.92 0.05
N VAL A 40 -3.63 1.22 0.55
CA VAL A 40 -3.48 -0.21 0.23
C VAL A 40 -4.61 -1.04 0.83
N ALA A 41 -5.13 -0.66 2.00
CA ALA A 41 -6.28 -1.32 2.61
C ALA A 41 -7.55 -1.13 1.77
N GLU A 42 -7.81 0.10 1.29
CA GLU A 42 -8.94 0.38 0.39
C GLU A 42 -8.84 -0.41 -0.91
N ILE A 43 -7.66 -0.45 -1.53
CA ILE A 43 -7.42 -1.23 -2.77
C ILE A 43 -7.60 -2.73 -2.51
N ALA A 44 -7.04 -3.24 -1.42
CA ALA A 44 -7.17 -4.65 -1.04
C ALA A 44 -8.64 -5.02 -0.81
N LEU A 45 -9.40 -4.18 -0.10
CA LEU A 45 -10.82 -4.41 0.15
C LEU A 45 -11.65 -4.41 -1.13
N LYS A 46 -11.46 -3.44 -2.03
CA LYS A 46 -12.16 -3.39 -3.32
C LYS A 46 -11.88 -4.65 -4.15
N LYS A 47 -10.61 -5.08 -4.19
CA LYS A 47 -10.18 -6.27 -4.91
C LYS A 47 -10.76 -7.56 -4.33
N LEU A 48 -10.92 -7.64 -3.01
CA LEU A 48 -11.54 -8.77 -2.32
C LEU A 48 -13.06 -8.79 -2.48
N LYS A 49 -13.70 -7.62 -2.57
CA LYS A 49 -15.15 -7.49 -2.80
C LYS A 49 -15.57 -7.71 -4.26
N GLY A 50 -14.62 -7.80 -5.19
CA GLY A 50 -14.92 -7.95 -6.62
C GLY A 50 -15.53 -6.70 -7.26
N GLU A 51 -15.38 -5.54 -6.62
CA GLU A 51 -15.81 -4.26 -7.18
C GLU A 51 -14.77 -3.82 -8.21
N ASN A 52 -15.04 -4.08 -9.50
CA ASN A 52 -14.21 -3.72 -10.65
C ASN A 52 -14.95 -2.77 -11.58
#